data_AF-A0A939YRA0-F1
#
_entry.id   AF-A0A939YRA0-F1
#
_cell.length_a   1.000
_cell.length_b   1.000
_cell.length_c   1.000
_cell.angle_alpha   90.00
_cell.angle_beta   90.00
_cell.angle_gamma   90.00
#
_symmetry.space_group_name_H-M   'P 1'
#
loop_
_entity.id
_entity.type
_entity.pdbx_description
1 polymer ?
#
loop_
_entity_poly.entity_id
_entity_poly.type
_entity_poly.pdbx_seq_one_letter_code
_entity_poly.pdbx_strand_id
1 'polypeptide(L)'
;MEKQPAKMNYFFRGGYVELWCTIRSSFEKLGENISDAWDDVSIYFSDFWDSFWPSIGDIIHLEADWDELFEAAGSICKFSFSLGKLILVLAITPALTIAFSLLHIMILFPIMLLAYTAFLLLLAADGIYCGIKKISSNCSNPNCQDHFLLPHYKCPFCGAIHTRLRPSRYGIWKRTCECGQKLPTTFFNGRQKLDAFCPNPRCGFPIKDGGMHRDICIPVVGGPSSGKTCFINAAITQIERSAKKYGLLYEYSPSSSDDYKINSKNMSRGRLPDKTNEMRLKYYQFYLRNSEKDLKHLISLCDIGGEVYSDSAALGDQIGYRYANAFVMVIDPLSIVKFRNSVRKKSLRPEAYNYSVLSIDEILSRLIVTLENMYCISSKDMLRTDVAVVFTKCDIPGIENIIGENAVNAYIAANPGCSRYAAQNAVCEKFLRDYNEVNFMNSLKSKFKTLQFFVCSALGHNADGSPFYSFGVDKPVLWLIDRISVPINLKGKLGE
;
A
#
# COMPACT_ATOMS: atom_id res chain seq x y z
N MET A 1 0.76 -14.32 17.19
CA MET A 1 -0.24 -13.67 16.30
C MET A 1 -1.16 -12.84 17.17
N GLU A 2 -1.30 -11.55 16.92
CA GLU A 2 -2.26 -10.70 17.64
C GLU A 2 -3.70 -11.22 17.46
N LYS A 3 -4.45 -11.28 18.56
CA LYS A 3 -5.86 -11.68 18.54
C LYS A 3 -6.64 -10.62 17.76
N GLN A 4 -7.33 -11.04 16.71
CA GLN A 4 -8.21 -10.17 15.92
C GLN A 4 -9.61 -10.15 16.58
N PRO A 5 -10.31 -9.01 16.64
CA PRO A 5 -11.66 -8.91 17.19
C PRO A 5 -12.71 -9.47 16.21
N ALA A 6 -12.54 -10.73 15.81
CA ALA A 6 -13.31 -11.38 14.77
C ALA A 6 -13.61 -12.85 15.10
N LYS A 7 -14.83 -13.28 14.76
CA LYS A 7 -15.25 -14.68 14.86
C LYS A 7 -14.55 -15.50 13.78
N MET A 8 -14.02 -16.67 14.14
CA MET A 8 -13.54 -17.62 13.14
C MET A 8 -14.71 -18.13 12.32
N ASN A 9 -14.54 -18.21 11.01
CA ASN A 9 -15.57 -18.75 10.15
C ASN A 9 -15.72 -20.26 10.44
N TYR A 10 -16.97 -20.71 10.54
CA TYR A 10 -17.33 -22.10 10.79
C TYR A 10 -16.59 -23.08 9.87
N PHE A 11 -16.43 -22.74 8.60
CA PHE A 11 -15.70 -23.56 7.62
C PHE A 11 -14.26 -23.89 8.05
N PHE A 12 -13.55 -22.96 8.68
CA PHE A 12 -12.15 -23.14 9.09
C PHE A 12 -11.98 -23.67 10.53
N ARG A 13 -13.08 -23.87 11.27
CA ARG A 13 -13.03 -24.38 12.65
C ARG A 13 -14.07 -25.47 12.89
N GLY A 14 -15.35 -25.13 12.78
CA GLY A 14 -16.46 -26.04 13.06
C GLY A 14 -16.50 -27.24 12.12
N GLY A 15 -16.43 -27.00 10.80
CA GLY A 15 -16.59 -28.08 9.81
C GLY A 15 -15.58 -29.23 9.96
N TYR A 16 -14.31 -28.92 10.21
CA TYR A 16 -13.27 -29.94 10.42
C TYR A 16 -13.40 -30.66 11.77
N VAL A 17 -13.76 -29.93 12.82
CA VAL A 17 -13.94 -30.52 14.16
C VAL A 17 -15.13 -31.45 14.17
N GLU A 18 -16.24 -31.05 13.55
CA GLU A 18 -17.43 -31.89 13.44
C GLU A 18 -17.18 -33.12 12.57
N LEU A 19 -16.51 -32.96 11.41
CA LEU A 19 -16.12 -34.11 10.59
C LEU A 19 -15.26 -35.10 11.38
N TRP A 20 -14.26 -34.60 12.11
CA TRP A 20 -13.40 -35.44 12.94
C TRP A 20 -14.18 -36.10 14.08
N CYS A 21 -15.05 -35.37 14.78
CA CYS A 21 -15.88 -35.91 15.85
C CYS A 21 -16.86 -36.98 15.34
N THR A 22 -17.47 -36.78 14.18
CA THR A 22 -18.38 -37.77 13.58
C THR A 22 -17.64 -39.05 13.19
N ILE A 23 -16.48 -38.93 12.54
CA ILE A 23 -15.66 -40.09 12.18
C ILE A 23 -15.21 -40.81 13.46
N ARG A 24 -14.63 -40.08 14.41
CA ARG A 24 -14.15 -40.63 15.69
C ARG A 24 -15.26 -41.35 16.47
N SER A 25 -16.43 -40.71 16.63
CA SER A 25 -17.57 -41.30 17.33
C SER A 25 -18.07 -42.58 16.66
N SER A 26 -18.00 -42.65 15.31
CA SER A 26 -18.37 -43.86 14.57
C SER A 26 -17.39 -45.01 14.85
N PHE A 27 -16.09 -44.72 14.95
CA PHE A 27 -15.08 -45.72 15.33
C PHE A 27 -15.14 -46.11 16.81
N GLU A 28 -15.45 -45.18 17.72
CA GLU A 28 -15.66 -45.48 19.14
C GLU A 28 -16.85 -46.43 19.33
N LYS A 29 -18.00 -46.15 18.71
CA LYS A 29 -19.17 -47.04 18.72
C LYS A 29 -18.91 -48.40 18.07
N LEU A 30 -18.04 -48.45 17.06
CA LEU A 30 -17.62 -49.72 16.48
C LEU A 30 -16.84 -50.57 17.51
N GLY A 31 -15.94 -49.94 18.27
CA GLY A 31 -15.20 -50.60 19.35
C GLY A 31 -16.12 -51.09 20.47
N GLU A 32 -17.08 -50.27 20.90
CA GLU A 32 -18.09 -50.64 21.90
C GLU A 32 -18.93 -51.84 21.42
N ASN A 33 -19.47 -51.80 20.19
CA ASN A 33 -20.25 -52.91 19.64
C ASN A 33 -19.46 -54.23 19.53
N ILE A 34 -18.15 -54.16 19.25
CA ILE A 34 -17.27 -55.34 19.23
C ILE A 34 -17.04 -55.86 20.65
N SER A 35 -16.81 -54.96 21.62
CA SER A 35 -16.64 -55.33 23.02
C SER A 35 -17.89 -55.99 23.58
N ASP A 36 -19.07 -55.40 23.37
CA ASP A 36 -20.35 -55.95 23.84
C ASP A 36 -20.63 -57.33 23.22
N ALA A 37 -20.35 -57.50 21.91
CA ALA A 37 -20.49 -58.80 21.25
C ALA A 37 -19.48 -59.83 21.77
N TRP A 38 -18.28 -59.41 22.16
CA TRP A 38 -17.27 -60.28 22.75
C TRP A 38 -17.65 -60.69 24.18
N ASP A 39 -18.16 -59.77 24.98
CA ASP A 39 -18.63 -60.04 26.34
C ASP A 39 -19.82 -61.01 26.32
N ASP A 40 -20.77 -60.83 25.39
CA ASP A 40 -21.85 -61.79 25.15
C ASP A 40 -21.28 -63.19 24.82
N VAL A 41 -20.29 -63.28 23.93
CA VAL A 41 -19.65 -64.58 23.58
C VAL A 41 -18.96 -65.19 24.79
N SER A 42 -18.25 -64.39 25.59
CA SER A 42 -17.54 -64.86 26.78
C SER A 42 -18.50 -65.40 27.85
N ILE A 43 -19.62 -64.72 28.08
CA ILE A 43 -20.65 -65.13 29.05
C ILE A 43 -21.30 -66.43 28.58
N TYR A 44 -21.83 -66.44 27.35
CA TYR A 44 -22.52 -67.62 26.83
C TYR A 44 -21.58 -68.81 26.57
N PHE A 45 -20.28 -68.57 26.39
CA PHE A 45 -19.28 -69.64 26.34
C PHE A 45 -19.08 -70.29 27.71
N SER A 46 -19.03 -69.51 28.79
CA SER A 46 -18.96 -70.07 30.15
C SER A 46 -20.20 -70.89 30.46
N ASP A 47 -21.40 -70.35 30.21
CA ASP A 47 -22.67 -71.05 30.41
C ASP A 47 -22.74 -72.35 29.59
N PHE A 48 -22.28 -72.29 28.33
CA PHE A 48 -22.14 -73.48 27.48
C PHE A 48 -21.16 -74.47 28.08
N TRP A 49 -19.96 -74.06 28.48
CA TRP A 49 -18.92 -74.94 29.01
C TRP A 49 -19.36 -75.64 30.29
N ASP A 50 -19.97 -74.89 31.20
CA ASP A 50 -20.41 -75.36 32.52
C ASP A 50 -21.66 -76.26 32.43
N SER A 51 -22.55 -76.04 31.46
CA SER A 51 -23.75 -76.87 31.26
C SER A 51 -23.51 -78.07 30.35
N PHE A 52 -22.69 -77.94 29.30
CA PHE A 52 -22.53 -78.95 28.26
C PHE A 52 -21.66 -80.14 28.69
N TRP A 53 -20.53 -79.89 29.38
CA TRP A 53 -19.60 -80.96 29.74
C TRP A 53 -20.19 -81.95 30.77
N PRO A 54 -20.92 -81.49 31.81
CA PRO A 54 -21.65 -82.39 32.71
C PRO A 54 -22.71 -83.20 31.97
N SER A 55 -23.57 -82.56 31.18
CA SER A 55 -24.63 -83.26 30.44
C SER A 55 -24.09 -84.29 29.44
N ILE A 56 -22.92 -84.08 28.82
CA ILE A 56 -22.24 -85.10 27.99
C ILE A 56 -21.83 -86.31 28.85
N GLY A 57 -21.31 -86.08 30.06
CA GLY A 57 -20.99 -87.13 31.01
C GLY A 57 -22.21 -87.96 31.40
N ASP A 58 -23.31 -87.31 31.73
CA ASP A 58 -24.55 -87.97 32.17
C ASP A 58 -25.25 -88.74 31.03
N ILE A 59 -25.14 -88.24 29.79
CA ILE A 59 -25.58 -88.95 28.58
C ILE A 59 -24.76 -90.23 28.35
N ILE A 60 -23.44 -90.20 28.57
CA ILE A 60 -22.54 -91.36 28.42
C ILE A 60 -22.84 -92.43 29.49
N HIS A 61 -23.24 -92.00 30.69
CA HIS A 61 -23.62 -92.87 31.80
C HIS A 61 -25.09 -93.35 31.78
N LEU A 62 -25.89 -92.96 30.78
CA LEU A 62 -27.32 -93.30 30.64
C LEU A 62 -28.22 -92.78 31.79
N GLU A 63 -27.81 -91.71 32.48
CA GLU A 63 -28.52 -91.13 33.64
C GLU A 63 -29.14 -89.74 33.35
N ALA A 64 -29.06 -89.25 32.11
CA ALA A 64 -29.48 -87.89 31.75
C ALA A 64 -30.99 -87.62 31.90
N ASP A 65 -31.33 -86.53 32.60
CA ASP A 65 -32.70 -86.00 32.72
C ASP A 65 -33.06 -85.10 31.50
N TRP A 66 -34.34 -85.02 31.16
CA TRP A 66 -34.81 -84.20 30.04
C TRP A 66 -34.56 -82.70 30.26
N ASP A 67 -34.65 -82.23 31.50
CA ASP A 67 -34.44 -80.82 31.84
C ASP A 67 -32.98 -80.37 31.61
N GLU A 68 -31.99 -81.21 31.95
CA GLU A 68 -30.56 -80.94 31.70
C GLU A 68 -30.24 -80.89 30.20
N LEU A 69 -30.86 -81.79 29.42
CA LEU A 69 -30.75 -81.79 27.96
C LEU A 69 -31.34 -80.51 27.34
N PHE A 70 -32.47 -80.01 27.85
CA PHE A 70 -33.07 -78.75 27.38
C PHE A 70 -32.21 -77.53 27.76
N GLU A 71 -31.62 -77.50 28.95
CA GLU A 71 -30.70 -76.43 29.35
C GLU A 71 -29.42 -76.41 28.51
N ALA A 72 -28.79 -77.57 28.30
CA ALA A 72 -27.60 -77.70 27.45
C ALA A 72 -27.90 -77.27 26.01
N ALA A 73 -29.04 -77.68 25.44
CA ALA A 73 -29.49 -77.24 24.12
C ALA A 73 -29.73 -75.72 24.07
N GLY A 74 -30.33 -75.14 25.11
CA GLY A 74 -30.53 -73.69 25.24
C GLY A 74 -29.22 -72.91 25.27
N SER A 75 -28.22 -73.39 26.02
CA SER A 75 -26.88 -72.79 26.11
C SER A 75 -26.12 -72.86 24.79
N ILE A 76 -26.20 -74.00 24.06
CA ILE A 76 -25.64 -74.13 22.71
C ILE A 76 -26.27 -73.13 21.74
N CYS A 77 -27.60 -72.97 21.77
CA CYS A 77 -28.30 -72.03 20.90
C CYS A 77 -27.89 -70.57 21.19
N LYS A 78 -27.80 -70.18 22.47
CA LYS A 78 -27.37 -68.82 22.88
C LYS A 78 -25.93 -68.55 22.47
N PHE A 79 -25.01 -69.48 22.72
CA PHE A 79 -23.62 -69.36 22.31
C PHE A 79 -23.47 -69.26 20.79
N SER A 80 -24.17 -70.12 20.04
CA SER A 80 -24.15 -70.09 18.56
C SER A 80 -24.68 -68.77 17.99
N PHE A 81 -25.76 -68.24 18.57
CA PHE A 81 -26.32 -66.95 18.18
C PHE A 81 -25.36 -65.79 18.51
N SER A 82 -24.73 -65.80 19.69
CA SER A 82 -23.75 -64.81 20.10
C SER A 82 -22.50 -64.81 19.21
N LEU A 83 -21.99 -66.00 18.87
CA LEU A 83 -20.88 -66.15 17.94
C LEU A 83 -21.24 -65.65 16.54
N GLY A 84 -22.46 -65.95 16.06
CA GLY A 84 -22.99 -65.42 14.82
C GLY A 84 -23.10 -63.89 14.81
N LYS A 85 -23.57 -63.29 15.91
CA LYS A 85 -23.62 -61.83 16.11
C LYS A 85 -22.20 -61.24 16.08
N LEU A 86 -21.23 -61.82 16.78
CA LEU A 86 -19.84 -61.35 16.79
C LEU A 86 -19.22 -61.37 15.38
N ILE A 87 -19.39 -62.46 14.63
CA ILE A 87 -18.89 -62.57 13.25
C ILE A 87 -19.54 -61.51 12.35
N LEU A 88 -20.85 -61.32 12.47
CA LEU A 88 -21.59 -60.31 11.72
C LEU A 88 -21.09 -58.90 12.03
N VAL A 89 -20.90 -58.60 13.32
CA VAL A 89 -20.40 -57.30 13.79
C VAL A 89 -18.96 -57.06 13.34
N LEU A 90 -18.09 -58.07 13.36
CA LEU A 90 -16.69 -57.96 12.92
C LEU A 90 -16.54 -57.82 11.40
N ALA A 91 -17.47 -58.35 10.61
CA ALA A 91 -17.40 -58.29 9.15
C ALA A 91 -18.15 -57.09 8.57
N ILE A 92 -19.44 -56.94 8.92
CA ILE A 92 -20.35 -55.99 8.25
C ILE A 92 -20.17 -54.57 8.82
N THR A 93 -20.05 -54.42 10.14
CA THR A 93 -20.04 -53.10 10.79
C THR A 93 -18.78 -52.28 10.44
N PRO A 94 -17.55 -52.84 10.41
CA PRO A 94 -16.38 -52.13 9.92
C PRO A 94 -16.50 -51.76 8.44
N ALA A 95 -16.99 -52.68 7.60
CA ALA A 95 -17.15 -52.43 6.17
C ALA A 95 -18.09 -51.25 5.91
N LEU A 96 -19.24 -51.20 6.59
CA LEU A 96 -20.18 -50.07 6.51
C LEU A 96 -19.57 -48.78 7.07
N THR A 97 -18.91 -48.84 8.23
CA THR A 97 -18.28 -47.66 8.86
C THR A 97 -17.21 -47.04 7.94
N ILE A 98 -16.38 -47.87 7.33
CA ILE A 98 -15.37 -47.43 6.34
C ILE A 98 -16.05 -46.87 5.10
N ALA A 99 -17.05 -47.56 4.55
CA ALA A 99 -17.76 -47.12 3.35
C ALA A 99 -18.43 -45.75 3.53
N PHE A 100 -19.13 -45.52 4.64
CA PHE A 100 -19.75 -44.22 4.95
C PHE A 100 -18.73 -43.13 5.25
N SER A 101 -17.62 -43.46 5.91
CA SER A 101 -16.52 -42.51 6.14
C SER A 101 -15.90 -42.07 4.81
N LEU A 102 -15.64 -43.01 3.90
CA LEU A 102 -15.13 -42.72 2.57
C LEU A 102 -16.11 -41.90 1.74
N LEU A 103 -17.41 -42.22 1.79
CA LEU A 103 -18.46 -41.45 1.12
C LEU A 103 -18.49 -39.99 1.62
N HIS A 104 -18.43 -39.77 2.94
CA HIS A 104 -18.37 -38.42 3.51
C HIS A 104 -17.11 -37.66 3.05
N ILE A 105 -15.95 -38.31 3.06
CA ILE A 105 -14.70 -37.70 2.57
C ILE A 105 -14.83 -37.36 1.08
N MET A 106 -15.37 -38.26 0.26
CA MET A 106 -15.56 -38.03 -1.18
C MET A 106 -16.49 -36.86 -1.49
N ILE A 107 -17.51 -36.60 -0.66
CA ILE A 107 -18.43 -35.47 -0.83
C ILE A 107 -17.81 -34.17 -0.33
N LEU A 108 -17.17 -34.20 0.85
CA LEU A 108 -16.64 -32.99 1.48
C LEU A 108 -15.34 -32.52 0.84
N PHE A 109 -14.47 -33.42 0.40
CA PHE A 109 -13.20 -33.09 -0.23
C PHE A 109 -13.33 -32.12 -1.42
N PRO A 110 -14.18 -32.36 -2.44
CA PRO A 110 -14.33 -31.42 -3.55
C PRO A 110 -14.91 -30.07 -3.12
N ILE A 111 -15.83 -30.04 -2.15
CA ILE A 111 -16.37 -28.79 -1.59
C ILE A 111 -15.25 -27.99 -0.90
N MET A 112 -14.43 -28.66 -0.10
CA MET A 112 -13.29 -28.04 0.57
C MET A 112 -12.27 -27.54 -0.45
N LEU A 113 -11.92 -28.37 -1.44
CA LEU A 113 -11.00 -28.01 -2.52
C LEU A 113 -11.49 -26.78 -3.28
N LEU A 114 -12.78 -26.72 -3.63
CA LEU A 114 -13.39 -25.55 -4.29
C LEU A 114 -13.30 -24.28 -3.42
N ALA A 115 -13.58 -24.40 -2.12
CA ALA A 115 -13.50 -23.25 -1.22
C ALA A 115 -12.05 -22.78 -0.97
N TYR A 116 -11.07 -23.69 -0.87
CA TYR A 116 -9.65 -23.34 -0.75
C TYR A 116 -9.10 -22.74 -2.04
N THR A 117 -9.48 -23.27 -3.20
CA THR A 117 -9.11 -22.70 -4.50
C THR A 117 -9.72 -21.31 -4.67
N ALA A 118 -11.00 -21.11 -4.35
CA ALA A 118 -11.63 -19.79 -4.36
C ALA A 118 -10.95 -18.81 -3.39
N PHE A 119 -10.56 -19.27 -2.20
CA PHE A 119 -9.81 -18.48 -1.23
C PHE A 119 -8.43 -18.04 -1.77
N LEU A 120 -7.66 -18.96 -2.36
CA LEU A 120 -6.37 -18.67 -2.96
C LEU A 120 -6.51 -17.71 -4.15
N LEU A 121 -7.50 -17.93 -5.01
CA LEU A 121 -7.80 -17.05 -6.15
C LEU A 121 -8.16 -15.64 -5.69
N LEU A 122 -8.96 -15.47 -4.65
CA LEU A 122 -9.32 -14.14 -4.12
C LEU A 122 -8.13 -13.44 -3.45
N LEU A 123 -7.29 -14.18 -2.73
CA LEU A 123 -6.05 -13.64 -2.18
C LEU A 123 -5.09 -13.19 -3.28
N ALA A 124 -4.91 -14.02 -4.31
CA ALA A 124 -4.11 -13.68 -5.47
C ALA A 124 -4.71 -12.47 -6.20
N ALA A 125 -6.02 -12.43 -6.42
CA ALA A 125 -6.70 -11.32 -7.07
C ALA A 125 -6.58 -10.01 -6.29
N ASP A 126 -6.77 -9.98 -4.97
CA ASP A 126 -6.59 -8.77 -4.14
C ASP A 126 -5.11 -8.32 -4.18
N GLY A 127 -4.16 -9.27 -4.09
CA GLY A 127 -2.73 -8.99 -4.16
C GLY A 127 -2.29 -8.43 -5.52
N ILE A 128 -2.69 -9.08 -6.62
CA ILE A 128 -2.45 -8.64 -7.99
C ILE A 128 -3.10 -7.28 -8.23
N TYR A 129 -4.34 -7.08 -7.76
CA TYR A 129 -5.04 -5.80 -7.88
C TYR A 129 -4.26 -4.67 -7.18
N CYS A 130 -3.85 -4.89 -5.92
CA CYS A 130 -3.03 -3.93 -5.18
C CYS A 130 -1.68 -3.66 -5.86
N GLY A 131 -1.04 -4.70 -6.40
CA GLY A 131 0.23 -4.61 -7.11
C GLY A 131 0.14 -3.84 -8.43
N ILE A 132 -0.85 -4.16 -9.27
CA ILE A 132 -1.09 -3.50 -10.56
C ILE A 132 -1.47 -2.03 -10.35
N LYS A 133 -2.35 -1.75 -9.37
CA LYS A 133 -2.77 -0.38 -9.04
C LYS A 133 -1.75 0.38 -8.20
N LYS A 134 -0.68 -0.29 -7.74
CA LYS A 134 0.35 0.23 -6.82
C LYS A 134 -0.29 0.97 -5.64
N ILE A 135 -1.29 0.34 -5.02
CA ILE A 135 -1.99 0.89 -3.86
C ILE A 135 -1.05 0.77 -2.66
N SER A 136 -0.62 1.92 -2.16
CA SER A 136 0.17 2.05 -0.96
C SER A 136 -0.13 3.41 -0.34
N SER A 137 -0.02 3.48 0.98
CA SER A 137 -0.30 4.68 1.75
C SER A 137 0.91 5.04 2.61
N ASN A 138 1.20 6.33 2.65
CA ASN A 138 2.17 6.98 3.51
C ASN A 138 1.43 7.70 4.62
N CYS A 139 1.88 7.51 5.86
CA CYS A 139 1.34 8.27 6.97
C CYS A 139 1.67 9.76 6.79
N SER A 140 0.64 10.59 6.64
CA SER A 140 0.80 12.04 6.46
C SER A 140 1.12 12.78 7.76
N ASN A 141 1.19 12.07 8.89
CA ASN A 141 1.65 12.63 10.16
C ASN A 141 3.18 12.84 10.10
N PRO A 142 3.68 14.09 10.26
CA PRO A 142 5.11 14.39 10.23
C PRO A 142 5.94 13.62 11.27
N ASN A 143 5.35 13.18 12.37
CA ASN A 143 6.03 12.42 13.43
C ASN A 143 6.10 10.91 13.15
N CYS A 144 5.41 10.41 12.12
CA CYS A 144 5.32 8.98 11.83
C CYS A 144 5.94 8.65 10.47
N GLN A 145 5.45 9.27 9.39
CA GLN A 145 5.95 9.09 8.01
C GLN A 145 6.08 7.63 7.55
N ASP A 146 5.35 6.71 8.18
CA ASP A 146 5.46 5.27 7.94
C ASP A 146 4.77 4.87 6.63
N HIS A 147 5.33 3.88 5.94
CA HIS A 147 4.82 3.37 4.66
C HIS A 147 4.18 2.00 4.84
N PHE A 148 2.94 1.84 4.37
CA PHE A 148 2.22 0.59 4.53
C PHE A 148 1.31 0.26 3.35
N LEU A 149 1.12 -1.03 3.13
CA LEU A 149 0.25 -1.57 2.07
C LEU A 149 -1.17 -1.87 2.56
N LEU A 150 -1.39 -1.91 3.87
CA LEU A 150 -2.70 -2.18 4.46
C LEU A 150 -2.89 -1.33 5.71
N PRO A 151 -3.85 -0.39 5.72
CA PRO A 151 -4.21 0.32 6.93
C PRO A 151 -4.99 -0.58 7.89
N HIS A 152 -5.12 -0.11 9.12
CA HIS A 152 -6.04 -0.70 10.11
C HIS A 152 -7.45 -0.16 9.87
N TYR A 153 -8.47 -1.02 9.94
CA TYR A 153 -9.85 -0.65 9.67
C TYR A 153 -10.70 -0.68 10.93
N LYS A 154 -11.54 0.33 11.12
CA LYS A 154 -12.47 0.40 12.25
C LYS A 154 -13.82 -0.22 11.90
N CYS A 155 -14.37 -1.02 12.81
CA CYS A 155 -15.73 -1.51 12.69
C CYS A 155 -16.72 -0.34 12.88
N PRO A 156 -17.69 -0.12 11.96
CA PRO A 156 -18.62 1.00 12.05
C PRO A 156 -19.64 0.86 13.20
N PHE A 157 -19.83 -0.35 13.72
CA PHE A 157 -20.82 -0.60 14.78
C PHE A 157 -20.21 -0.54 16.19
N CYS A 158 -19.12 -1.30 16.44
CA CYS A 158 -18.51 -1.38 17.78
C CYS A 158 -17.19 -0.61 17.92
N GLY A 159 -16.66 -0.04 16.84
CA GLY A 159 -15.39 0.69 16.87
C GLY A 159 -14.12 -0.16 17.02
N ALA A 160 -14.22 -1.49 17.03
CA ALA A 160 -13.06 -2.37 17.11
C ALA A 160 -12.12 -2.21 15.91
N ILE A 161 -10.80 -2.26 16.15
CA ILE A 161 -9.77 -2.09 15.12
C ILE A 161 -9.35 -3.44 14.56
N HIS A 162 -9.42 -3.59 13.25
CA HIS A 162 -9.02 -4.77 12.50
C HIS A 162 -7.72 -4.51 11.73
N THR A 163 -6.62 -5.08 12.20
CA THR A 163 -5.28 -4.81 11.65
C THR A 163 -4.97 -5.55 10.36
N ARG A 164 -5.59 -6.72 10.14
CA ARG A 164 -5.41 -7.56 8.94
C ARG A 164 -6.73 -7.90 8.28
N LEU A 165 -7.45 -6.87 7.81
CA LEU A 165 -8.70 -7.05 7.08
C LEU A 165 -8.44 -7.49 5.63
N ARG A 166 -8.08 -8.77 5.48
CA ARG A 166 -7.88 -9.49 4.21
C ARG A 166 -8.60 -10.84 4.28
N PRO A 167 -8.88 -11.50 3.13
CA PRO A 167 -9.41 -12.85 3.12
C PRO A 167 -8.57 -13.74 4.03
N SER A 168 -9.20 -14.42 4.99
CA SER A 168 -8.50 -15.25 5.99
C SER A 168 -9.44 -16.25 6.65
N ARG A 169 -8.95 -17.01 7.63
CA ARG A 169 -9.76 -17.89 8.49
C ARG A 169 -10.95 -17.21 9.18
N TYR A 170 -10.93 -15.88 9.27
CA TYR A 170 -12.01 -15.08 9.86
C TYR A 170 -13.10 -14.71 8.83
N GLY A 171 -12.94 -15.11 7.57
CA GLY A 171 -13.86 -14.81 6.47
C GLY A 171 -13.12 -14.64 5.14
N ILE A 172 -13.62 -15.27 4.07
CA ILE A 172 -13.08 -15.15 2.71
C ILE A 172 -13.54 -13.82 2.10
N TRP A 173 -14.85 -13.64 1.94
CA TRP A 173 -15.46 -12.43 1.35
C TRP A 173 -15.76 -11.34 2.37
N LYS A 174 -16.30 -11.76 3.52
CA LYS A 174 -16.67 -10.88 4.64
C LYS A 174 -16.19 -11.53 5.93
N ARG A 175 -15.58 -10.72 6.79
CA ARG A 175 -15.18 -11.07 8.15
C ARG A 175 -16.30 -10.68 9.11
N THR A 176 -16.65 -11.57 10.04
CA THR A 176 -17.63 -11.25 11.09
C THR A 176 -16.90 -10.72 12.32
N CYS A 177 -17.14 -9.47 12.69
CA CYS A 177 -16.66 -8.87 13.94
C CYS A 177 -17.29 -9.59 15.16
N GLU A 178 -16.68 -9.48 16.33
CA GLU A 178 -17.26 -10.04 17.56
C GLU A 178 -18.65 -9.48 17.88
N CYS A 179 -18.91 -8.22 17.53
CA CYS A 179 -20.24 -7.59 17.62
C CYS A 179 -21.28 -8.12 16.62
N GLY A 180 -20.91 -9.00 15.68
CA GLY A 180 -21.80 -9.55 14.66
C GLY A 180 -21.77 -8.82 13.32
N GLN A 181 -21.20 -7.61 13.24
CA GLN A 181 -21.11 -6.85 11.99
C GLN A 181 -20.21 -7.55 10.95
N LYS A 182 -20.67 -7.63 9.70
CA LYS A 182 -19.91 -8.21 8.58
C LYS A 182 -19.09 -7.14 7.85
N LEU A 183 -17.77 -7.26 7.89
CA LEU A 183 -16.82 -6.34 7.28
C LEU A 183 -16.27 -6.92 5.96
N PRO A 184 -16.27 -6.17 4.84
CA PRO A 184 -15.66 -6.61 3.59
C PRO A 184 -14.14 -6.77 3.71
N THR A 185 -13.58 -7.82 3.11
CA THR A 185 -12.15 -8.17 3.23
C THR A 185 -11.28 -7.67 2.07
N THR A 186 -11.87 -7.26 0.94
CA THR A 186 -11.15 -6.88 -0.29
C THR A 186 -11.64 -5.55 -0.86
N PHE A 187 -10.83 -4.90 -1.71
CA PHE A 187 -11.20 -3.61 -2.31
C PHE A 187 -12.39 -3.71 -3.28
N PHE A 188 -12.52 -4.81 -4.02
CA PHE A 188 -13.69 -5.02 -4.90
C PHE A 188 -14.98 -5.26 -4.11
N ASN A 189 -14.89 -5.69 -2.84
CA ASN A 189 -16.05 -5.90 -1.98
C ASN A 189 -16.36 -4.71 -1.06
N GLY A 190 -15.71 -3.55 -1.26
CA GLY A 190 -16.04 -2.32 -0.52
C GLY A 190 -15.21 -2.06 0.74
N ARG A 191 -14.04 -2.71 0.92
CA ARG A 191 -13.13 -2.44 2.06
C ARG A 191 -12.76 -0.96 2.20
N GLN A 192 -12.63 -0.24 1.09
CA GLN A 192 -12.33 1.20 1.00
C GLN A 192 -13.39 2.10 1.62
N LYS A 193 -14.61 1.59 1.89
CA LYS A 193 -15.69 2.37 2.50
C LYS A 193 -15.57 2.43 4.03
N LEU A 194 -14.65 1.66 4.61
CA LEU A 194 -14.41 1.63 6.04
C LEU A 194 -13.38 2.69 6.42
N ASP A 195 -13.52 3.25 7.62
CA ASP A 195 -12.54 4.18 8.18
C ASP A 195 -11.20 3.46 8.37
N ALA A 196 -10.18 4.00 7.72
CA ALA A 196 -8.82 3.49 7.73
C ALA A 196 -7.93 4.34 8.63
N PHE A 197 -6.96 3.70 9.29
CA PHE A 197 -6.02 4.32 10.21
C PHE A 197 -4.60 3.81 9.96
N CYS A 198 -3.62 4.66 10.27
CA CYS A 198 -2.21 4.29 10.22
C CYS A 198 -1.95 3.08 11.12
N PRO A 199 -1.25 2.03 10.61
CA PRO A 199 -0.96 0.83 11.37
C PRO A 199 0.08 1.04 12.47
N ASN A 200 0.83 2.15 12.45
CA ASN A 200 1.81 2.46 13.48
C ASN A 200 1.11 2.68 14.84
N PRO A 201 1.42 1.87 15.88
CA PRO A 201 0.77 1.94 17.19
C PRO A 201 0.90 3.29 17.88
N ARG A 202 1.96 4.05 17.56
CA ARG A 202 2.23 5.37 18.17
C ARG A 202 1.56 6.52 17.43
N CYS A 203 0.86 6.25 16.32
CA CYS A 203 0.30 7.28 15.45
C CYS A 203 -1.22 7.22 15.36
N GLY A 204 -1.79 6.11 14.85
CA GLY A 204 -3.24 5.97 14.66
C GLY A 204 -3.91 7.06 13.81
N PHE A 205 -3.17 7.73 12.92
CA PHE A 205 -3.70 8.86 12.14
C PHE A 205 -4.75 8.38 11.11
N PRO A 206 -5.89 9.08 10.95
CA PRO A 206 -6.93 8.68 10.00
C PRO A 206 -6.46 8.82 8.55
N ILE A 207 -6.79 7.82 7.73
CA ILE A 207 -6.46 7.76 6.31
C ILE A 207 -7.75 7.91 5.51
N LYS A 208 -7.76 8.85 4.56
CA LYS A 208 -8.92 9.10 3.69
C LYS A 208 -9.11 8.00 2.65
N ASP A 209 -10.32 7.92 2.10
CA ASP A 209 -10.74 6.97 1.05
C ASP A 209 -10.45 5.48 1.39
N GLY A 210 -10.40 5.14 2.67
CA GLY A 210 -10.14 3.79 3.15
C GLY A 210 -8.81 3.19 2.65
N GLY A 211 -7.84 4.03 2.28
CA GLY A 211 -6.55 3.61 1.71
C GLY A 211 -6.60 3.12 0.25
N MET A 212 -7.69 3.39 -0.50
CA MET A 212 -7.80 3.03 -1.92
C MET A 212 -7.30 4.16 -2.83
N HIS A 213 -6.03 4.50 -2.70
CA HIS A 213 -5.36 5.48 -3.55
C HIS A 213 -3.93 5.04 -3.84
N ARG A 214 -3.32 5.66 -4.84
CA ARG A 214 -1.88 5.55 -5.09
C ARG A 214 -1.19 6.80 -4.57
N ASP A 215 -0.25 6.62 -3.65
CA ASP A 215 0.55 7.74 -3.15
C ASP A 215 1.70 8.09 -4.09
N ILE A 216 1.87 9.39 -4.31
CA ILE A 216 2.97 9.97 -5.07
C ILE A 216 3.60 11.07 -4.20
N CYS A 217 4.77 10.78 -3.65
CA CYS A 217 5.55 11.72 -2.84
C CYS A 217 6.60 12.42 -3.71
N ILE A 218 6.56 13.76 -3.77
CA ILE A 218 7.47 14.60 -4.56
C ILE A 218 8.07 15.66 -3.64
N PRO A 219 9.28 15.43 -3.09
CA PRO A 219 9.95 16.44 -2.30
C PRO A 219 10.50 17.58 -3.16
N VAL A 220 10.38 18.80 -2.63
CA VAL A 220 10.85 20.03 -3.26
C VAL A 220 12.14 20.48 -2.58
N VAL A 221 13.24 20.37 -3.31
CA VAL A 221 14.62 20.58 -2.83
C VAL A 221 15.17 21.89 -3.38
N GLY A 222 15.90 22.65 -2.57
CA GLY A 222 16.48 23.93 -3.00
C GLY A 222 16.98 24.76 -1.83
N GLY A 223 17.82 25.74 -2.12
CA GLY A 223 18.43 26.59 -1.10
C GLY A 223 17.42 27.42 -0.30
N PRO A 224 17.80 27.96 0.87
CA PRO A 224 17.02 28.98 1.57
C PRO A 224 16.68 30.13 0.61
N SER A 225 15.46 30.65 0.65
CA SER A 225 15.00 31.75 -0.21
C SER A 225 14.99 31.46 -1.73
N SER A 226 15.14 30.20 -2.17
CA SER A 226 15.03 29.85 -3.60
C SER A 226 13.59 29.87 -4.15
N GLY A 227 12.59 30.09 -3.29
CA GLY A 227 11.18 30.17 -3.67
C GLY A 227 10.39 28.87 -3.58
N LYS A 228 10.88 27.85 -2.86
CA LYS A 228 10.19 26.54 -2.70
C LYS A 228 8.74 26.65 -2.24
N THR A 229 8.51 27.34 -1.13
CA THR A 229 7.16 27.50 -0.54
C THR A 229 6.23 28.27 -1.49
N CYS A 230 6.72 29.32 -2.14
CA CYS A 230 5.97 30.04 -3.18
C CYS A 230 5.64 29.11 -4.36
N PHE A 231 6.62 28.32 -4.83
CA PHE A 231 6.44 27.36 -5.91
C PHE A 231 5.37 26.31 -5.59
N ILE A 232 5.41 25.70 -4.40
CA ILE A 232 4.43 24.69 -3.99
C ILE A 232 3.01 25.28 -3.98
N ASN A 233 2.81 26.41 -3.32
CA ASN A 233 1.49 27.05 -3.24
C ASN A 233 0.98 27.46 -4.63
N ALA A 234 1.83 28.08 -5.44
CA ALA A 234 1.49 28.49 -6.80
C ALA A 234 1.17 27.27 -7.70
N ALA A 235 1.96 26.21 -7.62
CA ALA A 235 1.76 24.98 -8.40
C ALA A 235 0.41 24.33 -8.06
N ILE A 236 0.07 24.21 -6.77
CA ILE A 236 -1.21 23.64 -6.33
C ILE A 236 -2.37 24.49 -6.82
N THR A 237 -2.31 25.82 -6.65
CA THR A 237 -3.35 26.74 -7.13
C THR A 237 -3.50 26.69 -8.66
N GLN A 238 -2.39 26.59 -9.40
CA GLN A 238 -2.45 26.51 -10.86
C GLN A 238 -2.97 25.16 -11.34
N ILE A 239 -2.57 24.05 -10.72
CA ILE A 239 -3.08 22.70 -11.02
C ILE A 239 -4.57 22.62 -10.72
N GLU A 240 -5.04 23.17 -9.59
CA GLU A 240 -6.46 23.24 -9.25
C GLU A 240 -7.27 23.93 -10.37
N ARG A 241 -6.75 25.04 -10.91
CA ARG A 241 -7.39 25.79 -12.00
C ARG A 241 -7.31 25.06 -13.35
N SER A 242 -6.20 24.38 -13.63
CA SER A 242 -5.94 23.75 -14.94
C SER A 242 -6.36 22.28 -15.01
N ALA A 243 -6.68 21.62 -13.89
CA ALA A 243 -7.00 20.19 -13.83
C ALA A 243 -8.11 19.81 -14.83
N LYS A 244 -9.20 20.58 -14.89
CA LYS A 244 -10.31 20.36 -15.82
C LYS A 244 -9.87 20.41 -17.28
N LYS A 245 -8.97 21.34 -17.64
CA LYS A 245 -8.40 21.45 -18.99
C LYS A 245 -7.67 20.17 -19.40
N TYR A 246 -7.04 19.49 -18.44
CA TYR A 246 -6.36 18.22 -18.68
C TYR A 246 -7.27 16.99 -18.59
N GLY A 247 -8.56 17.15 -18.32
CA GLY A 247 -9.51 16.05 -18.11
C GLY A 247 -9.38 15.39 -16.73
N LEU A 248 -8.79 16.10 -15.77
CA LEU A 248 -8.57 15.64 -14.41
C LEU A 248 -9.58 16.25 -13.43
N LEU A 249 -9.94 15.45 -12.43
CA LEU A 249 -10.65 15.89 -11.24
C LEU A 249 -9.64 16.12 -10.13
N TYR A 250 -9.74 17.31 -9.52
CA TYR A 250 -8.87 17.76 -8.45
C TYR A 250 -9.68 17.85 -7.15
N GLU A 251 -9.11 17.35 -6.06
CA GLU A 251 -9.68 17.44 -4.71
C GLU A 251 -8.55 17.75 -3.72
N TYR A 252 -8.58 18.94 -3.10
CA TYR A 252 -7.58 19.30 -2.10
C TYR A 252 -7.75 18.46 -0.83
N SER A 253 -6.66 17.91 -0.30
CA SER A 253 -6.70 17.10 0.93
C SER A 253 -5.87 17.78 2.01
N PRO A 254 -6.50 18.49 2.97
CA PRO A 254 -5.74 19.15 4.02
C PRO A 254 -4.97 18.14 4.86
N SER A 255 -3.71 18.44 5.14
CA SER A 255 -2.85 17.73 6.07
C SER A 255 -2.76 18.49 7.40
N SER A 256 -2.35 17.82 8.48
CA SER A 256 -2.29 18.45 9.82
C SER A 256 -1.26 19.57 9.94
N SER A 257 -0.32 19.68 9.00
CA SER A 257 0.77 20.65 9.01
C SER A 257 0.82 21.54 7.77
N ASP A 258 -0.25 21.57 6.96
CA ASP A 258 -0.31 22.46 5.81
C ASP A 258 -0.76 23.87 6.19
N ASP A 259 -0.10 24.86 5.60
CA ASP A 259 -0.45 26.28 5.69
C ASP A 259 -1.02 26.78 4.34
N TYR A 260 -1.43 25.87 3.45
CA TYR A 260 -1.78 26.19 2.05
C TYR A 260 -2.87 27.24 1.96
N LYS A 261 -3.95 27.08 2.73
CA LYS A 261 -5.10 28.00 2.66
C LYS A 261 -4.71 29.42 3.08
N ILE A 262 -3.84 29.54 4.08
CA ILE A 262 -3.34 30.83 4.58
C ILE A 262 -2.41 31.44 3.54
N ASN A 263 -1.43 30.67 3.06
CA ASN A 263 -0.45 31.12 2.09
C ASN A 263 -1.06 31.47 0.72
N SER A 264 -1.98 30.67 0.21
CA SER A 264 -2.72 30.96 -1.02
C SER A 264 -3.52 32.27 -0.90
N LYS A 265 -4.15 32.50 0.26
CA LYS A 265 -4.84 33.76 0.55
C LYS A 265 -3.88 34.95 0.63
N ASN A 266 -2.73 34.78 1.28
CA ASN A 266 -1.69 35.82 1.34
C ASN A 266 -1.17 36.16 -0.06
N MET A 267 -0.88 35.15 -0.88
CA MET A 267 -0.40 35.35 -2.25
C MET A 267 -1.44 36.05 -3.13
N SER A 268 -2.73 35.71 -2.97
CA SER A 268 -3.82 36.40 -3.67
C SER A 268 -3.98 37.88 -3.28
N ARG A 269 -3.39 38.29 -2.15
CA ARG A 269 -3.37 39.67 -1.62
C ARG A 269 -2.01 40.35 -1.80
N GLY A 270 -1.10 39.78 -2.60
CA GLY A 270 0.23 40.33 -2.82
C GLY A 270 1.18 40.22 -1.63
N ARG A 271 0.89 39.35 -0.65
CA ARG A 271 1.75 39.09 0.51
C ARG A 271 2.50 37.78 0.31
N LEU A 272 3.78 37.79 0.67
CA LEU A 272 4.61 36.59 0.62
C LEU A 272 4.11 35.54 1.63
N PRO A 273 4.25 34.24 1.32
CA PRO A 273 4.11 33.18 2.30
C PRO A 273 5.07 33.36 3.48
N ASP A 274 4.68 32.87 4.66
CA ASP A 274 5.55 32.90 5.83
C ASP A 274 6.79 32.04 5.61
N LYS A 275 7.94 32.45 6.17
CA LYS A 275 9.20 31.72 6.03
C LYS A 275 9.08 30.35 6.73
N THR A 276 9.39 29.29 6.01
CA THR A 276 9.49 27.93 6.56
C THR A 276 10.68 27.83 7.52
N ASN A 277 10.45 28.04 8.82
CA ASN A 277 11.45 27.93 9.89
C ASN A 277 11.44 26.55 10.58
N GLU A 278 10.54 25.65 10.18
CA GLU A 278 10.42 24.34 10.79
C GLU A 278 11.47 23.37 10.23
N MET A 279 12.16 22.65 11.12
CA MET A 279 13.08 21.56 10.76
C MET A 279 12.37 20.29 10.27
N ARG A 280 11.03 20.29 10.24
CA ARG A 280 10.19 19.13 9.91
C ARG A 280 9.58 19.26 8.52
N LEU A 281 9.29 18.11 7.91
CA LEU A 281 8.65 18.02 6.61
C LEU A 281 7.20 18.54 6.66
N LYS A 282 6.86 19.49 5.79
CA LYS A 282 5.46 19.89 5.56
C LYS A 282 4.90 19.19 4.32
N TYR A 283 3.75 18.53 4.47
CA TYR A 283 3.08 17.82 3.39
C TYR A 283 1.94 18.68 2.84
N TYR A 284 2.00 19.03 1.56
CA TYR A 284 0.91 19.66 0.83
C TYR A 284 0.26 18.63 -0.09
N GLN A 285 -1.00 18.28 0.18
CA GLN A 285 -1.62 17.10 -0.41
C GLN A 285 -2.86 17.42 -1.23
N PHE A 286 -2.99 16.76 -2.37
CA PHE A 286 -4.19 16.84 -3.21
C PHE A 286 -4.38 15.55 -3.99
N TYR A 287 -5.64 15.22 -4.28
CA TYR A 287 -5.98 14.10 -5.13
C TYR A 287 -6.10 14.55 -6.58
N LEU A 288 -5.54 13.74 -7.47
CA LEU A 288 -5.83 13.78 -8.89
C LEU A 288 -6.47 12.47 -9.34
N ARG A 289 -7.54 12.58 -10.10
CA ARG A 289 -8.22 11.46 -10.72
C ARG A 289 -8.46 11.76 -12.20
N ASN A 290 -8.15 10.81 -13.07
CA ASN A 290 -8.58 10.89 -14.46
C ASN A 290 -10.10 10.69 -14.50
N SER A 291 -10.83 11.57 -15.18
CA SER A 291 -12.31 11.51 -15.21
C SER A 291 -12.88 10.17 -15.68
N GLU A 292 -12.10 9.41 -16.48
CA GLU A 292 -12.50 8.10 -17.01
C GLU A 292 -12.11 6.90 -16.11
N LYS A 293 -11.32 7.12 -15.05
CA LYS A 293 -10.78 6.03 -14.21
C LYS A 293 -11.12 6.25 -12.73
N ASP A 294 -11.38 5.14 -12.04
CA ASP A 294 -11.76 5.20 -10.62
C ASP A 294 -10.61 5.42 -9.64
N LEU A 295 -9.36 5.13 -10.02
CA LEU A 295 -8.24 5.22 -9.08
C LEU A 295 -7.82 6.68 -8.83
N LYS A 296 -7.95 7.12 -7.59
CA LYS A 296 -7.39 8.38 -7.10
C LYS A 296 -5.88 8.26 -6.88
N HIS A 297 -5.16 9.33 -7.20
CA HIS A 297 -3.74 9.50 -6.89
C HIS A 297 -3.61 10.59 -5.85
N LEU A 298 -3.01 10.29 -4.70
CA LEU A 298 -2.71 11.29 -3.68
C LEU A 298 -1.31 11.84 -3.95
N ILE A 299 -1.23 13.07 -4.43
CA ILE A 299 0.03 13.77 -4.67
C ILE A 299 0.38 14.50 -3.38
N SER A 300 1.60 14.28 -2.89
CA SER A 300 2.16 14.98 -1.74
C SER A 300 3.40 15.76 -2.18
N LEU A 301 3.30 17.09 -2.20
CA LEU A 301 4.44 17.98 -2.37
C LEU A 301 5.03 18.28 -1.00
N CYS A 302 6.29 17.96 -0.80
CA CYS A 302 6.94 18.09 0.50
C CYS A 302 7.86 19.32 0.54
N ASP A 303 7.59 20.26 1.44
CA ASP A 303 8.47 21.39 1.72
C ASP A 303 9.42 21.05 2.88
N ILE A 304 10.71 21.30 2.66
CA ILE A 304 11.73 21.30 3.71
C ILE A 304 12.30 22.70 3.82
N GLY A 305 12.42 23.21 5.05
CA GLY A 305 13.21 24.41 5.31
C GLY A 305 14.61 24.28 4.70
N GLY A 306 15.03 25.23 3.86
CA GLY A 306 16.33 25.14 3.18
C GLY A 306 17.53 25.02 4.15
N GLU A 307 17.31 25.36 5.42
CA GLU A 307 18.25 25.28 6.54
C GLU A 307 18.47 23.83 7.00
N VAL A 308 17.54 22.90 6.79
CA VAL A 308 17.70 21.47 7.13
C VAL A 308 18.82 20.83 6.28
N TYR A 309 19.09 21.38 5.10
CA TYR A 309 20.24 20.95 4.29
C TYR A 309 21.58 21.30 4.92
N SER A 310 21.64 22.22 5.90
CA SER A 310 22.87 22.55 6.62
C SER A 310 23.26 21.52 7.68
N ASP A 311 22.32 20.67 8.11
CA ASP A 311 22.55 19.61 9.10
C ASP A 311 22.23 18.23 8.50
N SER A 312 23.28 17.47 8.18
CA SER A 312 23.16 16.13 7.59
C SER A 312 22.45 15.12 8.50
N ALA A 313 22.42 15.33 9.81
CA ALA A 313 21.69 14.46 10.74
C ALA A 313 20.18 14.68 10.63
N ALA A 314 19.74 15.94 10.53
CA ALA A 314 18.32 16.31 10.45
C ALA A 314 17.63 15.81 9.16
N LEU A 315 18.38 15.62 8.07
CA LEU A 315 17.88 15.02 6.82
C LEU A 315 17.68 13.50 6.92
N GLY A 316 18.55 12.79 7.66
CA GLY A 316 18.49 11.34 7.81
C GLY A 316 17.27 10.86 8.61
N ASP A 317 16.79 11.69 9.54
CA ASP A 317 15.61 11.42 10.37
C ASP A 317 14.28 11.57 9.61
N GLN A 318 14.30 12.08 8.38
CA GLN A 318 13.10 12.29 7.57
C GLN A 318 12.78 11.08 6.69
N ILE A 319 12.18 10.06 7.31
CA ILE A 319 11.76 8.79 6.69
C ILE A 319 10.93 9.00 5.41
N GLY A 320 10.19 10.12 5.30
CA GLY A 320 9.37 10.46 4.12
C GLY A 320 10.14 10.56 2.81
N TYR A 321 11.43 10.90 2.82
CA TYR A 321 12.26 10.93 1.61
C TYR A 321 12.60 9.54 1.06
N ARG A 322 12.65 8.51 1.93
CA ARG A 322 12.90 7.12 1.53
C ARG A 322 11.86 6.62 0.52
N TYR A 323 10.65 7.18 0.59
CA TYR A 323 9.52 6.80 -0.25
C TYR A 323 9.20 7.82 -1.34
N ALA A 324 10.09 8.78 -1.58
CA ALA A 324 9.95 9.73 -2.68
C ALA A 324 9.93 8.99 -4.02
N ASN A 325 8.97 9.35 -4.88
CA ASN A 325 8.84 8.78 -6.22
C ASN A 325 9.63 9.58 -7.27
N ALA A 326 9.80 10.88 -7.01
CA ALA A 326 10.52 11.82 -7.84
C ALA A 326 10.92 13.05 -7.03
N PHE A 327 11.78 13.91 -7.59
CA PHE A 327 12.21 15.15 -6.94
C PHE A 327 11.96 16.36 -7.83
N VAL A 328 11.59 17.48 -7.20
CA VAL A 328 11.67 18.80 -7.84
C VAL A 328 12.86 19.54 -7.24
N MET A 329 13.84 19.89 -8.07
CA MET A 329 14.98 20.70 -7.67
C MET A 329 14.77 22.14 -8.11
N VAL A 330 14.59 23.02 -7.14
CA VAL A 330 14.34 24.45 -7.31
C VAL A 330 15.67 25.21 -7.31
N ILE A 331 15.99 25.82 -8.44
CA ILE A 331 17.18 26.64 -8.64
C ILE A 331 16.78 28.11 -8.68
N ASP A 332 17.40 28.91 -7.82
CA ASP A 332 17.36 30.36 -7.92
C ASP A 332 18.47 30.84 -8.87
N PRO A 333 18.16 31.45 -10.02
CA PRO A 333 19.19 31.94 -10.94
C PRO A 333 20.18 32.90 -10.27
N LEU A 334 19.73 33.69 -9.27
CA LEU A 334 20.58 34.65 -8.55
C LEU A 334 21.53 33.99 -7.54
N SER A 335 21.38 32.69 -7.25
CA SER A 335 22.39 31.96 -6.45
C SER A 335 23.66 31.68 -7.25
N ILE A 336 23.58 31.72 -8.59
CA ILE A 336 24.74 31.61 -9.48
C ILE A 336 25.50 32.93 -9.46
N VAL A 337 26.68 32.93 -8.84
CA VAL A 337 27.47 34.15 -8.56
C VAL A 337 27.76 34.94 -9.83
N LYS A 338 28.13 34.27 -10.93
CA LYS A 338 28.45 34.93 -12.21
C LYS A 338 27.21 35.60 -12.82
N PHE A 339 26.05 34.94 -12.77
CA PHE A 339 24.79 35.51 -13.25
C PHE A 339 24.38 36.71 -12.39
N ARG A 340 24.41 36.57 -11.06
CA ARG A 340 24.12 37.67 -10.12
C ARG A 340 24.98 38.90 -10.39
N ASN A 341 26.27 38.71 -10.64
CA ASN A 341 27.19 39.80 -10.98
C ASN A 341 26.83 40.45 -12.33
N SER A 342 26.37 39.66 -13.31
CA SER A 342 25.89 40.20 -14.60
C SER A 342 24.61 41.03 -14.45
N VAL A 343 23.69 40.63 -13.57
CA VAL A 343 22.47 41.37 -13.25
C VAL A 343 22.81 42.69 -12.55
N ARG A 344 23.74 42.66 -11.60
CA ARG A 344 24.22 43.87 -10.89
C ARG A 344 24.86 44.89 -11.85
N LYS A 345 25.59 44.41 -12.87
CA LYS A 345 26.17 45.27 -13.93
C LYS A 345 25.10 45.96 -14.80
N LYS A 346 23.89 45.43 -14.87
CA LYS A 346 22.75 46.01 -15.61
C LYS A 346 21.90 46.95 -14.74
N SER A 347 22.44 47.47 -13.64
CA SER A 347 21.77 48.38 -12.70
C SER A 347 20.53 47.83 -11.99
N LEU A 348 20.31 46.51 -12.04
CA LEU A 348 19.29 45.82 -11.24
C LEU A 348 19.85 45.52 -9.85
N ARG A 349 19.03 45.66 -8.80
CA ARG A 349 19.37 45.31 -7.41
C ARG A 349 18.94 43.85 -7.13
N PRO A 350 19.84 42.86 -7.10
CA PRO A 350 19.47 41.47 -6.84
C PRO A 350 18.84 41.27 -5.46
N GLU A 351 19.14 42.15 -4.50
CA GLU A 351 18.64 42.11 -3.13
C GLU A 351 17.11 42.26 -3.07
N ALA A 352 16.51 42.95 -4.04
CA ALA A 352 15.06 43.11 -4.12
C ALA A 352 14.31 41.79 -4.33
N TYR A 353 14.99 40.76 -4.84
CA TYR A 353 14.41 39.44 -5.16
C TYR A 353 14.74 38.37 -4.11
N ASN A 354 15.39 38.74 -2.98
CA ASN A 354 15.79 37.86 -1.88
C ASN A 354 16.36 36.51 -2.35
N TYR A 355 17.66 36.43 -2.67
CA TYR A 355 18.24 35.24 -3.30
C TYR A 355 18.88 34.25 -2.31
N SER A 356 19.06 33.01 -2.77
CA SER A 356 19.79 32.00 -2.00
C SER A 356 21.30 32.22 -2.05
N VAL A 357 21.96 32.19 -0.89
CA VAL A 357 23.43 32.32 -0.79
C VAL A 357 24.14 30.98 -1.01
N LEU A 358 23.43 29.85 -0.80
CA LEU A 358 23.99 28.51 -1.01
C LEU A 358 24.22 28.23 -2.50
N SER A 359 25.32 27.54 -2.80
CA SER A 359 25.62 27.11 -4.16
C SER A 359 24.71 25.97 -4.61
N ILE A 360 24.39 25.93 -5.91
CA ILE A 360 23.55 24.88 -6.49
C ILE A 360 24.23 23.52 -6.44
N ASP A 361 25.56 23.49 -6.60
CA ASP A 361 26.40 22.30 -6.50
C ASP A 361 26.37 21.68 -5.09
N GLU A 362 26.44 22.51 -4.06
CA GLU A 362 26.39 22.05 -2.67
C GLU A 362 25.04 21.45 -2.32
N ILE A 363 23.94 22.08 -2.76
CA ILE A 363 22.58 21.56 -2.58
C ILE A 363 22.44 20.20 -3.28
N LEU A 364 22.91 20.09 -4.52
CA LEU A 364 22.87 18.84 -5.29
C LEU A 364 23.69 17.73 -4.63
N SER A 365 24.92 18.06 -4.22
CA SER A 365 25.83 17.09 -3.59
C SER A 365 25.23 16.55 -2.29
N ARG A 366 24.66 17.43 -1.46
CA ARG A 366 23.98 17.04 -0.22
C ARG A 366 22.77 16.16 -0.51
N LEU A 367 21.94 16.51 -1.50
CA LEU A 367 20.81 15.68 -1.92
C LEU A 367 21.26 14.29 -2.37
N ILE A 368 22.30 14.19 -3.21
CA ILE A 368 22.83 12.91 -3.69
C ILE A 368 23.30 12.05 -2.51
N VAL A 369 24.11 12.60 -1.60
CA VAL A 369 24.61 11.88 -0.42
C VAL A 369 23.45 11.40 0.47
N THR A 370 22.44 12.24 0.70
CA THR A 370 21.25 11.82 1.46
C THR A 370 20.53 10.66 0.77
N LEU A 371 20.34 10.73 -0.55
CA LEU A 371 19.68 9.66 -1.32
C LEU A 371 20.50 8.36 -1.32
N GLU A 372 21.81 8.44 -1.51
CA GLU A 372 22.71 7.28 -1.45
C GLU A 372 22.63 6.56 -0.09
N ASN A 373 22.66 7.33 1.00
CA ASN A 373 22.53 6.79 2.35
C ASN A 373 21.15 6.15 2.59
N MET A 374 20.06 6.79 2.16
CA MET A 374 18.70 6.29 2.37
C MET A 374 18.39 5.03 1.56
N TYR A 375 18.88 4.96 0.32
CA TYR A 375 18.65 3.80 -0.55
C TYR A 375 19.72 2.70 -0.41
N CYS A 376 20.74 2.93 0.44
CA CYS A 376 21.91 2.06 0.58
C CYS A 376 22.58 1.77 -0.77
N ILE A 377 22.72 2.82 -1.59
CA ILE A 377 23.24 2.75 -2.95
C ILE A 377 24.71 3.21 -2.95
N SER A 378 25.56 2.59 -3.78
CA SER A 378 26.96 3.01 -3.91
C SER A 378 27.06 4.34 -4.65
N SER A 379 28.10 5.12 -4.35
CA SER A 379 28.37 6.39 -5.06
C SER A 379 28.67 6.25 -6.56
N LYS A 380 28.77 5.02 -7.07
CA LYS A 380 28.94 4.74 -8.51
C LYS A 380 27.62 4.46 -9.24
N ASP A 381 26.55 4.20 -8.50
CA ASP A 381 25.28 3.78 -9.08
C ASP A 381 24.42 5.00 -9.43
N MET A 382 23.62 4.84 -10.49
CA MET A 382 22.64 5.83 -10.90
C MET A 382 21.35 5.67 -10.06
N LEU A 383 20.81 6.78 -9.59
CA LEU A 383 19.51 6.84 -8.94
C LEU A 383 18.42 6.57 -9.97
N ARG A 384 17.56 5.58 -9.71
CA ARG A 384 16.43 5.22 -10.57
C ARG A 384 15.26 6.21 -10.50
N THR A 385 15.52 7.43 -10.06
CA THR A 385 14.52 8.46 -9.75
C THR A 385 14.54 9.56 -10.81
N ASP A 386 13.37 10.07 -11.14
CA ASP A 386 13.20 11.18 -12.08
C ASP A 386 13.28 12.52 -11.34
N VAL A 387 13.89 13.52 -11.97
CA VAL A 387 14.05 14.86 -11.38
C VAL A 387 13.59 15.95 -12.36
N ALA A 388 12.76 16.87 -11.86
CA ALA A 388 12.41 18.10 -12.55
C ALA A 388 13.27 19.24 -11.98
N VAL A 389 14.10 19.85 -12.81
CA VAL A 389 14.93 20.99 -12.40
C VAL A 389 14.22 22.27 -12.82
N VAL A 390 13.87 23.12 -11.85
CA VAL A 390 13.02 24.27 -12.03
C VAL A 390 13.79 25.54 -11.71
N PHE A 391 14.08 26.35 -12.72
CA PHE A 391 14.57 27.71 -12.51
C PHE A 391 13.40 28.60 -12.07
N THR A 392 13.49 29.13 -10.86
CA THR A 392 12.50 30.06 -10.31
C THR A 392 12.85 31.51 -10.61
N LYS A 393 11.99 32.43 -10.17
CA LYS A 393 12.21 33.89 -10.25
C LYS A 393 12.47 34.37 -11.67
N CYS A 394 11.83 33.74 -12.65
CA CYS A 394 12.00 34.11 -14.05
C CYS A 394 11.25 35.40 -14.45
N ASP A 395 10.66 36.08 -13.46
CA ASP A 395 10.24 37.48 -13.51
C ASP A 395 11.41 38.48 -13.45
N ILE A 396 12.64 38.03 -13.16
CA ILE A 396 13.82 38.90 -13.21
C ILE A 396 14.02 39.47 -14.63
N PRO A 397 14.11 40.80 -14.80
CA PRO A 397 14.23 41.40 -16.11
C PRO A 397 15.38 40.84 -16.95
N GLY A 398 15.06 40.44 -18.18
CA GLY A 398 16.02 39.93 -19.16
C GLY A 398 16.27 38.42 -19.09
N ILE A 399 15.89 37.72 -18.02
CA ILE A 399 16.08 36.27 -17.92
C ILE A 399 15.19 35.49 -18.89
N GLU A 400 14.01 36.04 -19.21
CA GLU A 400 13.06 35.47 -20.18
C GLU A 400 13.69 35.29 -21.57
N ASN A 401 14.60 36.18 -21.97
CA ASN A 401 15.32 36.11 -23.24
C ASN A 401 16.53 35.17 -23.20
N ILE A 402 16.91 34.69 -22.02
CA ILE A 402 18.07 33.79 -21.83
C ILE A 402 17.60 32.35 -21.65
N ILE A 403 16.62 32.10 -20.78
CA ILE A 403 16.09 30.77 -20.47
C ILE A 403 14.57 30.62 -20.59
N GLY A 404 13.83 31.72 -20.69
CA GLY A 404 12.36 31.71 -20.75
C GLY A 404 11.77 31.28 -22.10
N GLU A 405 10.47 31.50 -22.27
CA GLU A 405 9.72 31.06 -23.45
C GLU A 405 10.20 31.76 -24.73
N ASN A 406 10.67 33.01 -24.65
CA ASN A 406 11.28 33.72 -25.77
C ASN A 406 12.54 32.99 -26.29
N ALA A 407 13.43 32.56 -25.38
CA ALA A 407 14.64 31.85 -25.74
C ALA A 407 14.34 30.46 -26.33
N VAL A 408 13.36 29.77 -25.75
CA VAL A 408 12.89 28.46 -26.24
C VAL A 408 12.30 28.57 -27.65
N ASN A 409 11.43 29.54 -27.89
CA ASN A 409 10.82 29.76 -29.20
C ASN A 409 11.88 30.13 -30.26
N ALA A 410 12.87 30.96 -29.90
CA ALA A 410 14.00 31.27 -30.79
C ALA A 410 14.84 30.02 -31.11
N TYR A 411 15.07 29.14 -30.13
CA TYR A 411 15.80 27.90 -30.34
C TYR A 411 15.05 26.93 -31.25
N ILE A 412 13.72 26.78 -31.08
CA ILE A 412 12.87 25.94 -31.94
C ILE A 412 12.85 26.50 -33.37
N ALA A 413 12.74 27.82 -33.52
CA ALA A 413 12.79 28.47 -34.84
C ALA A 413 14.13 28.21 -35.56
N ALA A 414 15.24 28.17 -34.81
CA ALA A 414 16.56 27.86 -35.35
C ALA A 414 16.80 26.36 -35.60
N ASN A 415 16.02 25.47 -34.96
CA ASN A 415 16.17 24.01 -35.06
C ASN A 415 14.79 23.35 -35.32
N PRO A 416 14.30 23.39 -36.58
CA PRO A 416 13.02 22.79 -36.94
C PRO A 416 12.97 21.30 -36.61
N GLY A 417 11.86 20.83 -36.01
CA GLY A 417 11.68 19.43 -35.60
C GLY A 417 12.15 19.11 -34.17
N CYS A 418 12.74 20.07 -33.46
CA CYS A 418 13.06 19.94 -32.04
C CYS A 418 11.78 20.00 -31.18
N SER A 419 11.61 19.04 -30.26
CA SER A 419 10.52 19.07 -29.28
C SER A 419 10.68 20.24 -28.31
N ARG A 420 9.58 20.71 -27.72
CA ARG A 420 9.64 21.85 -26.79
C ARG A 420 10.53 21.56 -25.59
N TYR A 421 10.46 20.33 -25.06
CA TYR A 421 11.28 19.90 -23.93
C TYR A 421 12.76 19.78 -24.28
N ALA A 422 13.11 19.34 -25.49
CA ALA A 422 14.49 19.32 -25.94
C ALA A 422 15.05 20.74 -26.10
N ALA A 423 14.26 21.66 -26.65
CA ALA A 423 14.64 23.08 -26.74
C ALA A 423 14.83 23.72 -25.36
N GLN A 424 13.92 23.46 -24.41
CA GLN A 424 14.06 23.92 -23.02
C GLN A 424 15.35 23.39 -22.37
N ASN A 425 15.64 22.10 -22.53
CA ASN A 425 16.87 21.52 -21.99
C ASN A 425 18.10 22.17 -22.63
N ALA A 426 18.13 22.35 -23.95
CA ALA A 426 19.28 22.96 -24.64
C ALA A 426 19.55 24.40 -24.17
N VAL A 427 18.50 25.20 -24.02
CA VAL A 427 18.61 26.59 -23.57
C VAL A 427 19.08 26.68 -22.11
N CYS A 428 18.49 25.88 -21.21
CA CYS A 428 18.90 25.85 -19.81
C CYS A 428 20.32 25.30 -19.62
N GLU A 429 20.72 24.28 -20.38
CA GLU A 429 22.09 23.75 -20.36
C GLU A 429 23.10 24.78 -20.88
N LYS A 430 22.74 25.52 -21.93
CA LYS A 430 23.58 26.61 -22.43
C LYS A 430 23.77 27.67 -21.35
N PHE A 431 22.70 28.08 -20.66
CA PHE A 431 22.78 29.02 -19.54
C PHE A 431 23.74 28.54 -18.45
N LEU A 432 23.62 27.27 -18.02
CA LEU A 432 24.52 26.72 -17.01
C LEU A 432 25.99 26.72 -17.48
N ARG A 433 26.25 26.41 -18.76
CA ARG A 433 27.61 26.47 -19.33
C ARG A 433 28.15 27.90 -19.38
N ASP A 434 27.35 28.84 -19.87
CA ASP A 434 27.73 30.26 -20.02
C ASP A 434 28.08 30.90 -18.65
N TYR A 435 27.43 30.45 -17.58
CA TYR A 435 27.71 30.90 -16.21
C TYR A 435 28.58 29.94 -15.38
N ASN A 436 29.27 28.98 -16.04
CA ASN A 436 30.28 28.10 -15.46
C ASN A 436 29.79 27.11 -14.38
N GLU A 437 28.57 26.63 -14.52
CA GLU A 437 27.92 25.61 -13.68
C GLU A 437 27.89 24.25 -14.40
N VAL A 438 29.01 23.88 -15.02
CA VAL A 438 29.15 22.62 -15.80
C VAL A 438 29.21 21.41 -14.87
N ASN A 439 29.83 21.55 -13.70
CA ASN A 439 29.95 20.49 -12.69
C ASN A 439 28.57 20.06 -12.17
N PHE A 440 27.72 21.05 -11.88
CA PHE A 440 26.32 20.86 -11.51
C PHE A 440 25.60 20.01 -12.54
N MET A 441 25.63 20.44 -13.80
CA MET A 441 24.95 19.77 -14.91
C MET A 441 25.44 18.32 -15.10
N ASN A 442 26.76 18.08 -15.04
CA ASN A 442 27.34 16.75 -15.20
C ASN A 442 26.97 15.81 -14.04
N SER A 443 26.99 16.31 -12.81
CA SER A 443 26.56 15.57 -11.62
C SER A 443 25.09 15.17 -11.73
N LEU A 444 24.25 16.08 -12.23
CA LEU A 444 22.81 15.84 -12.37
C LEU A 444 22.51 14.80 -13.45
N LYS A 445 23.17 14.88 -14.61
CA LYS A 445 23.01 13.92 -15.71
C LYS A 445 23.58 12.53 -15.39
N SER A 446 24.66 12.46 -14.61
CA SER A 446 25.26 11.17 -14.25
C SER A 446 24.47 10.42 -13.18
N LYS A 447 23.77 11.16 -12.30
CA LYS A 447 23.10 10.57 -11.12
C LYS A 447 21.64 10.25 -11.31
N PHE A 448 20.88 11.00 -12.10
CA PHE A 448 19.44 10.78 -12.24
C PHE A 448 19.10 10.07 -13.55
N LYS A 449 18.11 9.17 -13.48
CA LYS A 449 17.65 8.38 -14.64
C LYS A 449 17.11 9.27 -15.75
N THR A 450 16.23 10.20 -15.40
CA THR A 450 15.69 11.19 -16.34
C THR A 450 15.62 12.55 -15.69
N LEU A 451 15.84 13.57 -16.53
CA LEU A 451 15.93 14.97 -16.16
C LEU A 451 15.15 15.78 -17.18
N GLN A 452 14.37 16.75 -16.70
CA GLN A 452 13.81 17.82 -17.52
C GLN A 452 13.98 19.17 -16.84
N PHE A 453 14.43 20.16 -17.61
CA PHE A 453 14.50 21.55 -17.16
C PHE A 453 13.17 22.27 -17.42
N PHE A 454 12.80 23.12 -16.46
CA PHE A 454 11.64 23.98 -16.51
C PHE A 454 11.99 25.37 -16.00
N VAL A 455 11.19 26.33 -16.44
CA VAL A 455 11.29 27.74 -16.07
C VAL A 455 9.94 28.19 -15.53
N CYS A 456 9.95 28.87 -14.39
CA CYS A 456 8.73 29.40 -13.78
C CYS A 456 8.99 30.68 -13.00
N SER A 457 7.91 31.44 -12.78
CA SER A 457 7.82 32.37 -11.66
C SER A 457 6.59 32.05 -10.83
N ALA A 458 6.80 31.85 -9.53
CA ALA A 458 5.72 31.61 -8.59
C ALA A 458 4.96 32.89 -8.21
N LEU A 459 5.62 34.05 -8.32
CA LEU A 459 5.05 35.35 -7.95
C LEU A 459 4.67 36.18 -9.19
N GLY A 460 5.43 36.05 -10.29
CA GLY A 460 5.25 36.83 -11.52
C GLY A 460 5.81 38.25 -11.45
N HIS A 461 5.97 38.79 -10.25
CA HIS A 461 6.60 40.08 -9.97
C HIS A 461 7.06 40.13 -8.50
N ASN A 462 7.85 41.14 -8.15
CA ASN A 462 8.20 41.42 -6.77
C ASN A 462 6.99 41.84 -5.93
N ALA A 463 7.06 41.62 -4.62
CA ALA A 463 6.00 41.97 -3.69
C ALA A 463 5.80 43.50 -3.62
N ASP A 464 4.81 43.99 -4.35
CA ASP A 464 4.38 45.39 -4.42
C ASP A 464 2.98 45.61 -3.81
N GLY A 465 2.41 44.55 -3.21
CA GLY A 465 1.05 44.54 -2.65
C GLY A 465 -0.04 44.20 -3.66
N SER A 466 0.28 44.06 -4.95
CA SER A 466 -0.66 43.58 -5.96
C SER A 466 -0.75 42.04 -5.97
N PRO A 467 -1.89 41.44 -6.37
CA PRO A 467 -2.04 40.00 -6.43
C PRO A 467 -1.01 39.33 -7.34
N PHE A 468 -0.38 38.25 -6.86
CA PHE A 468 0.61 37.53 -7.65
C PHE A 468 0.01 36.71 -8.78
N TYR A 469 0.71 36.65 -9.91
CA TYR A 469 0.35 35.87 -11.08
C TYR A 469 1.48 34.91 -11.47
N SER A 470 1.32 33.64 -11.09
CA SER A 470 2.29 32.61 -11.39
C SER A 470 2.24 32.15 -12.85
N PHE A 471 3.38 31.78 -13.41
CA PHE A 471 3.46 31.10 -14.70
C PHE A 471 4.48 29.96 -14.66
N GLY A 472 4.17 28.87 -15.40
CA GLY A 472 5.06 27.72 -15.56
C GLY A 472 5.23 26.82 -14.33
N VAL A 473 4.47 27.02 -13.25
CA VAL A 473 4.64 26.26 -11.98
C VAL A 473 3.93 24.90 -11.96
N ASP A 474 2.92 24.69 -12.81
CA ASP A 474 2.17 23.43 -12.90
C ASP A 474 2.91 22.36 -13.72
N LYS A 475 3.55 22.77 -14.83
CA LYS A 475 4.24 21.87 -15.79
C LYS A 475 5.24 20.91 -15.12
N PRO A 476 6.15 21.34 -14.21
CA PRO A 476 7.14 20.43 -13.63
C PRO A 476 6.49 19.31 -12.81
N VAL A 477 5.45 19.64 -12.04
CA VAL A 477 4.74 18.69 -11.18
C VAL A 477 3.93 17.72 -12.04
N LEU A 478 3.21 18.23 -13.04
CA LEU A 478 2.42 17.40 -13.96
C LEU A 478 3.28 16.45 -14.79
N TRP A 479 4.46 16.89 -15.24
CA TRP A 479 5.42 16.05 -15.97
C TRP A 479 5.91 14.88 -15.12
N LEU A 480 6.26 15.12 -13.85
CA LEU A 480 6.63 14.06 -12.91
C LEU A 480 5.48 13.08 -12.67
N ILE A 481 4.28 13.61 -12.45
CA ILE A 481 3.09 12.80 -12.20
C ILE A 481 2.78 11.88 -13.40
N ASP A 482 2.90 12.38 -14.64
CA ASP A 482 2.66 11.58 -15.85
C ASP A 482 3.65 10.41 -15.98
N ARG A 483 4.94 10.68 -15.69
CA ARG A 483 5.98 9.64 -15.71
C ARG A 483 5.80 8.59 -14.63
N ILE A 484 5.42 9.01 -13.43
CA ILE A 484 5.18 8.10 -12.30
C ILE A 484 3.90 7.30 -12.53
N SER A 485 2.85 7.92 -13.10
CA SER A 485 1.52 7.35 -13.19
C SER A 485 0.89 7.41 -14.59
N VAL A 486 1.15 6.35 -15.35
CA VAL A 486 0.51 6.04 -16.64
C VAL A 486 -1.02 6.25 -16.66
N PRO A 487 -1.80 5.92 -15.60
CA PRO A 487 -3.24 6.15 -15.62
C PRO A 487 -3.71 7.59 -15.82
N ILE A 488 -2.92 8.59 -15.40
CA ILE A 488 -3.28 10.01 -15.49
C ILE A 488 -3.21 10.50 -16.95
N ASN A 489 -2.27 9.98 -17.74
CA ASN A 489 -2.14 10.17 -19.18
C ASN A 489 -2.25 11.63 -19.64
N LEU A 490 -1.16 12.37 -19.47
CA LEU A 490 -0.99 13.76 -19.89
C LEU A 490 -0.20 13.90 -21.20
N LYS A 491 0.19 12.78 -21.82
CA LYS A 491 0.89 12.76 -23.11
C LYS A 491 0.13 13.54 -24.18
N GLY A 492 0.84 14.40 -24.90
CA GLY A 492 0.27 15.29 -25.92
C GLY A 492 -0.52 16.49 -25.38
N LYS A 493 -0.83 16.55 -24.08
CA LYS A 493 -1.53 17.70 -23.46
C LYS A 493 -0.56 18.72 -22.83
N LEU A 494 0.68 18.28 -22.54
CA LEU A 494 1.73 19.12 -21.93
C LEU A 494 2.60 19.86 -22.97
N GLY A 495 2.29 19.74 -24.26
CA GLY A 495 3.02 20.41 -25.35
C GLY A 495 4.38 19.78 -25.65
N GLU A 496 4.45 18.44 -25.59
CA GLU A 496 5.60 17.63 -26.00
C GLU A 496 5.97 17.80 -27.47
#